data_AF-A0A918A822-F1
#
_entry.id   AF-A0A918A822-F1
#
_cell.length_a   1.000
_cell.length_b   1.000
_cell.length_c   1.000
_cell.angle_alpha   90.00
_cell.angle_beta   90.00
_cell.angle_gamma   90.00
#
_symmetry.space_group_name_H-M   'P 1'
#
loop_
_entity.id
_entity.type
_entity.pdbx_description
1 polymer ?
#
loop_
_entity_poly.entity_id
_entity_poly.type
_entity_poly.pdbx_seq_one_letter_code
_entity_poly.pdbx_strand_id
1 'polypeptide(L)' 'MLSRAGPYGADGMISGHRIAITQARGHAGARALLKRCQETTRDTTKGGFRVLQRHLSDVIYRALAADHHAHNDGTWTSRK' A
#
# COMPACT_ATOMS: atom_id res chain seq x y z
N MET A 1 -5.39 28.10 -26.39
CA MET A 1 -5.98 27.16 -25.42
C MET A 1 -5.31 25.80 -25.59
N LEU A 2 -4.24 25.52 -24.84
CA LEU A 2 -3.50 24.26 -24.92
C LEU A 2 -4.13 23.21 -24.00
N SER A 3 -4.75 22.21 -24.62
CA SER A 3 -5.17 20.97 -23.97
C SER A 3 -3.93 20.07 -23.82
N ARG A 4 -3.41 19.94 -22.59
CA ARG A 4 -2.30 19.03 -22.28
C ARG A 4 -2.76 17.96 -21.28
N ALA A 5 -3.64 17.09 -21.72
CA ALA A 5 -3.86 15.79 -21.08
C ALA A 5 -2.78 14.83 -21.60
N GLY A 6 -1.66 14.74 -20.89
CA GLY A 6 -0.62 13.75 -21.19
C GLY A 6 -1.10 12.32 -20.89
N PRO A 7 -0.51 11.29 -21.54
CA PRO A 7 -0.97 9.90 -21.48
C PRO A 7 -0.74 9.18 -20.14
N TYR A 8 -0.31 9.86 -19.08
CA TYR A 8 -0.01 9.28 -17.76
C TYR A 8 -1.24 9.18 -16.84
N GLY A 9 -2.44 8.98 -17.41
CA GLY A 9 -3.70 9.14 -16.70
C GLY A 9 -4.29 7.91 -16.01
N ALA A 10 -3.78 6.69 -16.25
CA ALA A 10 -4.49 5.49 -15.79
C ALA A 10 -3.61 4.36 -15.22
N ASP A 11 -2.35 4.22 -15.64
CA ASP A 11 -1.55 3.03 -15.26
C ASP A 11 -1.04 3.02 -13.81
N GLY A 12 -0.84 4.19 -13.21
CA GLY A 12 -0.33 4.29 -11.83
C GLY A 12 -1.30 3.79 -10.75
N MET A 13 -2.61 3.73 -11.03
CA MET A 13 -3.64 3.30 -10.06
C MET A 13 -3.95 1.81 -10.11
N ILE A 14 -3.55 1.09 -11.17
CA ILE A 14 -4.02 -0.27 -11.43
C ILE A 14 -3.28 -1.28 -10.54
N SER A 15 -1.98 -1.07 -10.32
CA SER A 15 -1.16 -2.03 -9.56
C SER A 15 -1.49 -2.04 -8.07
N GLY A 16 -1.60 -0.87 -7.44
CA GLY A 16 -1.98 -0.76 -6.03
C GLY A 16 -3.41 -1.23 -5.75
N HIS A 17 -4.34 -1.07 -6.71
CA HIS A 17 -5.72 -1.52 -6.54
C HIS A 17 -5.83 -3.04 -6.54
N ARG A 18 -5.11 -3.71 -7.45
CA ARG A 18 -5.09 -5.18 -7.53
C ARG A 18 -4.44 -5.81 -6.30
N ILE A 19 -3.33 -5.25 -5.81
CA ILE A 19 -2.68 -5.74 -4.58
C ILE A 19 -3.62 -5.60 -3.39
N ALA A 20 -4.32 -4.46 -3.26
CA ALA A 20 -5.26 -4.25 -2.18
C ALA A 20 -6.45 -5.22 -2.23
N ILE A 21 -6.98 -5.53 -3.43
CA ILE A 21 -8.03 -6.55 -3.61
C ILE A 21 -7.51 -7.94 -3.21
N THR A 22 -6.31 -8.32 -3.66
CA THR A 22 -5.71 -9.62 -3.32
C THR A 22 -5.49 -9.75 -1.81
N GLN A 23 -4.99 -8.71 -1.15
CA GLN A 23 -4.82 -8.71 0.30
C GLN A 23 -6.16 -8.74 1.05
N ALA A 24 -7.17 -8.02 0.57
CA ALA A 24 -8.52 -8.11 1.14
C ALA A 24 -9.12 -9.53 1.02
N ARG A 25 -8.68 -10.34 0.05
CA ARG A 25 -9.15 -11.73 -0.11
C ARG A 25 -8.35 -12.73 0.72
N GLY A 26 -7.02 -12.57 0.80
CA GLY A 26 -6.12 -13.56 1.40
C GLY A 26 -5.53 -13.22 2.77
N HIS A 27 -5.53 -11.95 3.18
CA HIS A 27 -4.85 -11.50 4.40
C HIS A 27 -5.86 -11.06 5.48
N ALA A 28 -5.94 -11.81 6.58
CA ALA A 28 -6.88 -11.55 7.67
C ALA A 28 -6.72 -10.15 8.28
N GLY A 29 -5.49 -9.64 8.40
CA GLY A 29 -5.23 -8.28 8.90
C GLY A 29 -5.75 -7.18 7.98
N ALA A 30 -5.70 -7.39 6.66
CA ALA A 30 -6.22 -6.43 5.68
C ALA A 30 -7.75 -6.38 5.73
N ARG A 31 -8.41 -7.53 5.91
CA ARG A 31 -9.87 -7.63 6.10
C ARG A 31 -10.31 -6.92 7.37
N ALA A 32 -9.60 -7.14 8.48
CA ALA A 32 -9.89 -6.48 9.75
C ALA A 32 -9.75 -4.96 9.64
N LEU A 33 -8.73 -4.47 8.92
CA LEU A 33 -8.52 -3.04 8.70
C LEU A 33 -9.63 -2.41 7.85
N LEU A 34 -10.06 -3.08 6.76
CA LEU A 34 -11.18 -2.62 5.94
C LEU A 34 -12.50 -2.61 6.72
N LYS A 35 -12.75 -3.64 7.54
CA LYS A 35 -13.93 -3.73 8.41
C LYS A 35 -13.97 -2.56 9.41
N ARG A 36 -12.85 -2.28 10.09
CA ARG A 36 -12.74 -1.11 10.98
C ARG A 36 -12.96 0.21 10.26
N CYS A 37 -12.45 0.37 9.05
CA CYS A 37 -12.69 1.57 8.24
C CYS A 37 -14.17 1.76 7.90
N GLN A 38 -14.89 0.67 7.57
CA GLN A 38 -16.32 0.71 7.32
C GLN A 38 -17.11 1.12 8.57
N GLU A 39 -16.72 0.60 9.74
CA GLU A 39 -17.40 0.85 11.02
C GLU A 39 -17.13 2.26 11.58
N THR A 40 -15.92 2.79 11.39
CA THR A 40 -15.48 4.04 12.07
C THR A 40 -15.86 5.30 11.29
N THR A 41 -15.75 5.27 9.96
CA THR A 41 -15.83 6.50 9.15
C THR A 41 -17.11 6.56 8.31
N ARG A 42 -17.91 5.49 8.23
CA ARG A 42 -18.89 5.30 7.13
C ARG A 42 -18.25 5.60 5.77
N ASP A 43 -16.95 5.33 5.64
CA ASP A 43 -16.21 5.71 4.45
C ASP A 43 -16.66 4.84 3.28
N THR A 44 -16.63 5.43 2.09
CA THR A 44 -16.91 4.65 0.89
C THR A 44 -15.86 3.56 0.73
N THR A 45 -16.21 2.47 0.04
CA THR A 45 -15.29 1.36 -0.24
C THR A 45 -13.95 1.84 -0.81
N LYS A 46 -13.94 2.94 -1.58
CA LYS A 46 -12.73 3.60 -2.11
C LYS A 46 -11.83 4.18 -1.01
N GLY A 47 -12.39 4.79 0.03
CA GLY A 47 -11.66 5.34 1.18
C GLY A 47 -10.92 4.23 1.94
N GLY A 48 -11.62 3.13 2.26
CA GLY A 48 -11.02 1.97 2.91
C GLY A 48 -9.85 1.37 2.11
N PHE A 49 -9.99 1.23 0.80
CA PHE A 49 -8.88 0.77 -0.05
C PHE A 49 -7.70 1.73 -0.10
N ARG A 50 -7.93 3.05 -0.05
CA ARG A 50 -6.85 4.04 0.03
C ARG A 50 -6.08 3.93 1.35
N VAL A 51 -6.77 3.69 2.47
CA VAL A 51 -6.12 3.44 3.78
C VAL A 51 -5.30 2.15 3.73
N LEU A 52 -5.84 1.08 3.16
CA LEU A 52 -5.11 -0.18 3.01
C LEU A 52 -3.85 -0.02 2.15
N GLN A 53 -3.94 0.72 1.03
CA GLN A 53 -2.78 1.04 0.19
C GLN A 53 -1.73 1.86 0.95
N ARG A 54 -2.15 2.91 1.67
CA ARG A 54 -1.26 3.72 2.50
C ARG A 54 -0.54 2.87 3.54
N HIS A 55 -1.27 1.98 4.20
CA HIS A 55 -0.72 1.07 5.21
C HIS A 55 0.31 0.12 4.60
N LEU A 56 0.01 -0.47 3.42
CA LEU A 56 0.95 -1.32 2.71
C LEU A 56 2.24 -0.56 2.34
N SER A 57 2.11 0.64 1.78
CA SER A 57 3.25 1.49 1.45
C SER A 57 4.10 1.82 2.68
N ASP A 58 3.47 2.09 3.81
CA ASP A 58 4.18 2.39 5.06
C ASP A 58 4.94 1.18 5.62
N VAL A 59 4.32 0.00 5.60
CA VAL A 59 4.99 -1.26 6.01
C VAL A 59 6.19 -1.56 5.13
N ILE A 60 6.04 -1.44 3.81
CA ILE A 60 7.14 -1.64 2.85
C ILE A 60 8.23 -0.60 3.08
N TYR A 61 7.87 0.67 3.24
CA TYR A 61 8.84 1.74 3.49
C TYR A 61 9.63 1.49 4.78
N ARG A 62 8.97 1.08 5.87
CA ARG A 62 9.63 0.74 7.14
C ARG A 62 10.56 -0.46 7.00
N ALA A 63 10.17 -1.48 6.23
CA ALA A 63 11.01 -2.63 5.95
C ALA A 63 12.26 -2.25 5.14
N LEU A 64 12.09 -1.44 4.10
CA LEU A 64 13.20 -0.93 3.29
C LEU A 64 14.13 -0.02 4.09
N ALA A 65 13.58 0.84 4.94
CA ALA A 65 14.37 1.70 5.81
C ALA A 65 15.18 0.86 6.80
N ALA A 66 14.56 -0.15 7.43
CA ALA A 66 15.26 -1.06 8.33
C ALA A 66 16.37 -1.84 7.62
N ASP A 67 16.11 -2.32 6.39
CA ASP A 67 17.12 -3.02 5.58
C ASP A 67 18.27 -2.07 5.19
N HIS A 68 17.97 -0.84 4.79
CA HIS A 68 18.96 0.19 4.50
C HIS A 68 19.80 0.55 5.73
N HIS A 69 19.18 0.63 6.92
CA HIS A 69 19.90 0.83 8.17
C HIS A 69 20.80 -0.37 8.50
N ALA A 70 20.29 -1.60 8.37
CA ALA A 70 21.04 -2.84 8.55
C ALA A 70 22.19 -3.01 7.54
N HIS A 71 22.04 -2.43 6.35
CA HIS A 71 23.10 -2.37 5.36
C HIS A 71 24.19 -1.38 5.76
N ASN A 72 23.79 -0.18 6.22
CA ASN A 72 24.73 0.88 6.58
C ASN A 72 25.45 0.64 7.91
N ASP A 73 24.83 -0.06 8.86
CA ASP A 73 25.45 -0.43 10.14
C ASP A 73 26.35 -1.67 10.04
N GLY A 74 26.44 -2.29 8.86
CA GLY A 74 27.25 -3.48 8.60
C GLY A 74 26.70 -4.77 9.23
N THR A 75 25.48 -4.75 9.76
CA THR A 75 24.85 -5.92 10.39
C THR A 75 24.09 -6.81 9.40
N TRP A 76 24.11 -6.46 8.11
CA TRP A 76 23.52 -7.25 7.03
C TRP A 76 24.20 -8.62 6.93
N THR A 77 23.61 -9.60 7.61
CA THR A 77 23.96 -11.01 7.46
C THR A 77 23.04 -11.59 6.38
N SER A 78 23.63 -11.95 5.24
CA SER A 78 22.91 -12.56 4.11
C SER A 78 22.19 -13.82 4.61
N ARG A 79 20.88 -13.71 4.84
CA ARG A 79 20.04 -14.86 5.18
C ARG A 79 19.80 -15.66 3.90
N LYS A 80 20.50 -16.79 3.79
CA LYS A 80 20.20 -17.86 2.82
C LYS A 80 18.90 -18.57 3.16
#